data_AF-A0A2J5HQI1-F1
#
_entry.id   AF-A0A2J5HQI1-F1
#
_cell.length_a   1.000
_cell.length_b   1.000
_cell.length_c   1.000
_cell.angle_alpha   90.00
_cell.angle_beta   90.00
_cell.angle_gamma   90.00
#
_symmetry.space_group_name_H-M   'P 1'
#
loop_
_entity.id
_entity.type
_entity.pdbx_description
1 polymer ?
#
loop_
_entity_poly.entity_id
_entity_poly.type
_entity_poly.pdbx_seq_one_letter_code
_entity_poly.pdbx_strand_id
1 'polypeptide(L)'
;MVTRGLWNLHMNGKWFRYCHPRARTSSPGEEATFQEIRQLQAGKDKPIDWEEVSFPNPPHSALDYVYTVDLDAASVTISTWTETDGMIPSVFRVKLADVHEASDLSLYSLLQKASRPLERCLTLTCENQAESIVSGNLEINVDTPTPLNELQYRLFRDFVFQWRFFIDDHTLWQYPSTLLNTLVIALLRLAAWDLEVTHEGVDSRVGLPIDFRSAPGWECPKTHIFWFHGFLVIMCGTLDTNPSVTAAILRAKAFLNDYGGTPGKVRLILISLRHVGFFELSPESIMCSGVLPLVVNTSAEQCSPGFRALTHVLSSSCWKESLAHRERWGVDLPPEVFIIILRALRPRDLLSACQFSLAVEQWYYSSVPQFGDLRVLHFDSTVPCCGCLNNMESANKGCSRLVPGGINQISHRKRRSPGCRVRVAGHDKVLALRLSPPTHLRPERRLLGTLDPMPPLLIDYAIRFSGAFSGLAYGLDNDLCQT
;
A
#
# COMPACT_ATOMS: atom_id res chain seq x y z
N MET A 1 13.77 -32.02 -6.14
CA MET A 1 13.38 -30.59 -6.20
C MET A 1 14.11 -29.86 -5.08
N VAL A 2 14.53 -28.61 -5.29
CA VAL A 2 15.21 -27.83 -4.25
C VAL A 2 14.15 -27.00 -3.53
N THR A 3 13.99 -27.22 -2.23
CA THR A 3 13.05 -26.45 -1.39
C THR A 3 13.53 -25.01 -1.27
N ARG A 4 12.63 -24.06 -1.52
CA ARG A 4 12.91 -22.63 -1.46
C ARG A 4 12.29 -21.99 -0.23
N GLY A 5 13.04 -21.15 0.46
CA GLY A 5 12.51 -20.41 1.59
C GLY A 5 13.38 -19.29 2.10
N LEU A 6 12.83 -18.66 3.13
CA LEU A 6 13.35 -17.46 3.77
C LEU A 6 13.12 -17.59 5.27
N TRP A 7 14.05 -17.03 6.03
CA TRP A 7 14.01 -17.00 7.48
C TRP A 7 13.89 -15.56 7.97
N ASN A 8 12.91 -15.33 8.85
CA ASN A 8 12.75 -14.12 9.65
C ASN A 8 13.11 -14.46 11.10
N LEU A 9 13.81 -13.56 11.77
CA LEU A 9 14.18 -13.66 13.17
C LEU A 9 13.78 -12.37 13.88
N HIS A 10 13.05 -12.49 14.97
CA HIS A 10 12.77 -11.38 15.86
C HIS A 10 13.52 -11.57 17.17
N MET A 11 14.36 -10.59 17.50
CA MET A 11 15.20 -10.63 18.69
C MET A 11 15.47 -9.21 19.18
N ASN A 12 15.24 -8.96 20.47
CA ASN A 12 15.49 -7.67 21.12
C ASN A 12 14.73 -6.52 20.45
N GLY A 13 13.47 -6.76 20.02
CA GLY A 13 12.62 -5.77 19.36
C GLY A 13 13.03 -5.41 17.93
N LYS A 14 13.94 -6.18 17.32
CA LYS A 14 14.44 -5.96 15.95
C LYS A 14 14.16 -7.16 15.06
N TRP A 15 13.91 -6.88 13.79
CA TRP A 15 13.71 -7.90 12.76
C TRP A 15 14.98 -8.12 11.96
N PHE A 16 15.30 -9.38 11.76
CA PHE A 16 16.38 -9.84 10.92
C PHE A 16 15.87 -10.83 9.88
N ARG A 17 16.56 -10.90 8.76
CA ARG A 17 16.26 -11.83 7.69
C ARG A 17 17.50 -12.59 7.26
N TYR A 18 17.31 -13.86 6.95
CA TYR A 18 18.28 -14.65 6.19
C TYR A 18 17.61 -15.30 4.99
N CYS A 19 18.28 -15.21 3.84
CA CYS A 19 17.87 -15.91 2.65
C CYS A 19 19.10 -16.27 1.82
N HIS A 20 19.30 -17.57 1.61
CA HIS A 20 20.35 -18.06 0.72
C HIS A 20 20.24 -17.40 -0.67
N PRO A 21 21.34 -17.05 -1.36
CA PRO A 21 21.32 -16.40 -2.68
C PRO A 21 20.50 -17.12 -3.77
N ARG A 22 20.23 -18.42 -3.58
CA ARG A 22 19.42 -19.27 -4.46
C ARG A 22 18.07 -19.65 -3.84
N ALA A 23 17.65 -18.91 -2.81
CA ALA A 23 16.51 -19.15 -1.94
C ALA A 23 16.46 -20.56 -1.33
N ARG A 24 17.57 -21.31 -1.26
CA ARG A 24 17.56 -22.69 -0.76
C ARG A 24 17.31 -22.75 0.74
N THR A 25 16.46 -23.67 1.17
CA THR A 25 16.21 -23.99 2.58
C THR A 25 15.94 -25.49 2.75
N SER A 26 15.97 -25.98 3.98
CA SER A 26 15.44 -27.28 4.38
C SER A 26 13.91 -27.23 4.55
N SER A 27 13.23 -28.36 4.34
CA SER A 27 11.78 -28.46 4.51
C SER A 27 11.38 -28.50 6.00
N PRO A 28 10.15 -28.11 6.39
CA PRO A 28 9.80 -27.95 7.82
C PRO A 28 9.89 -29.22 8.68
N GLY A 29 9.94 -30.41 8.06
CA GLY A 29 10.08 -31.70 8.75
C GLY A 29 11.47 -32.33 8.69
N GLU A 30 12.46 -31.62 8.15
CA GLU A 30 13.85 -32.09 8.12
C GLU A 30 14.57 -31.71 9.41
N GLU A 31 15.43 -32.60 9.92
CA GLU A 31 16.25 -32.36 11.13
C GLU A 31 17.10 -31.09 11.01
N ALA A 32 17.59 -30.78 9.80
CA ALA A 32 18.33 -29.55 9.53
C ALA A 32 17.55 -28.28 9.93
N THR A 33 16.23 -28.26 9.69
CA THR A 33 15.36 -27.13 10.07
C THR A 33 15.26 -26.98 11.57
N PHE A 34 15.13 -28.10 12.29
CA PHE A 34 15.07 -28.11 13.75
C PHE A 34 16.40 -27.69 14.37
N GLN A 35 17.52 -28.16 13.81
CA GLN A 35 18.86 -27.76 14.22
C GLN A 35 19.06 -26.25 14.06
N GLU A 36 18.64 -25.67 12.93
CA GLU A 36 18.72 -24.23 12.69
C GLU A 36 17.93 -23.44 13.75
N ILE A 37 16.69 -23.84 14.06
CA ILE A 37 15.87 -23.19 15.09
C ILE A 37 16.55 -23.29 16.47
N ARG A 38 17.11 -24.45 16.83
CA ARG A 38 17.84 -24.63 18.11
C ARG A 38 19.09 -23.75 18.18
N GLN A 39 19.81 -23.59 17.07
CA GLN A 39 20.98 -22.70 16.99
C GLN A 39 20.58 -21.24 17.17
N LEU A 40 19.50 -20.79 16.52
CA LEU A 40 18.98 -19.44 16.67
C LEU A 40 18.52 -19.16 18.11
N GLN A 41 17.95 -20.15 18.78
CA GLN A 41 17.54 -20.04 20.18
C GLN A 41 18.74 -19.99 21.15
N ALA A 42 19.82 -20.72 20.85
CA ALA A 42 21.03 -20.73 21.68
C ALA A 42 21.87 -19.45 21.49
N GLY A 43 21.79 -18.82 20.32
CA GLY A 43 22.47 -17.56 20.01
C GLY A 43 21.91 -16.39 20.81
N LYS A 44 22.81 -15.60 21.43
CA LYS A 44 22.46 -14.35 22.12
C LYS A 44 22.61 -13.11 21.25
N ASP A 45 23.38 -13.23 20.17
CA ASP A 45 23.74 -12.15 19.27
C ASP A 45 23.23 -12.41 17.85
N LYS A 46 23.18 -11.34 17.06
CA LYS A 46 22.79 -11.40 15.65
C LYS A 46 23.74 -12.34 14.89
N PRO A 47 23.23 -13.34 14.13
CA PRO A 47 24.11 -14.22 13.37
C PRO A 47 24.77 -13.48 12.18
N ILE A 48 25.98 -13.94 11.80
CA ILE A 48 26.95 -13.21 10.95
C ILE A 48 26.43 -12.89 9.53
N ASP A 49 25.46 -13.66 9.02
CA ASP A 49 24.93 -13.52 7.65
C ASP A 49 23.50 -12.96 7.57
N TRP A 50 22.95 -12.49 8.69
CA TRP A 50 21.59 -11.97 8.73
C TRP A 50 21.56 -10.47 8.42
N GLU A 51 20.55 -10.04 7.67
CA GLU A 51 20.31 -8.64 7.34
C GLU A 51 19.31 -8.05 8.35
N GLU A 52 19.56 -6.85 8.87
CA GLU A 52 18.55 -6.13 9.67
C GLU A 52 17.51 -5.53 8.72
N VAL A 53 16.23 -5.79 8.99
CA VAL A 53 15.10 -5.37 8.16
C VAL A 53 14.06 -4.65 9.01
N SER A 54 13.28 -3.77 8.40
CA SER A 54 12.23 -3.05 9.14
C SER A 54 11.02 -3.93 9.47
N PHE A 55 10.76 -4.95 8.65
CA PHE A 55 9.57 -5.80 8.74
C PHE A 55 9.93 -7.25 8.39
N PRO A 56 9.25 -8.25 8.97
CA PRO A 56 9.37 -9.62 8.51
C PRO A 56 8.83 -9.76 7.09
N ASN A 57 9.47 -10.60 6.28
CA ASN A 57 9.00 -10.86 4.92
C ASN A 57 7.85 -11.86 4.93
N PRO A 58 6.75 -11.58 4.19
CA PRO A 58 5.61 -12.47 4.08
C PRO A 58 5.90 -13.66 3.15
N PRO A 59 5.04 -14.70 3.15
CA PRO A 59 5.08 -15.73 2.11
C PRO A 59 4.99 -15.10 0.71
N HIS A 60 5.88 -15.52 -0.19
CA HIS A 60 5.95 -15.03 -1.57
C HIS A 60 5.77 -16.20 -2.54
N SER A 61 5.21 -15.95 -3.73
CA SER A 61 4.99 -16.98 -4.78
C SER A 61 6.27 -17.70 -5.26
N ALA A 62 7.44 -17.15 -4.98
CA ALA A 62 8.74 -17.72 -5.33
C ALA A 62 9.36 -18.59 -4.22
N LEU A 63 8.71 -18.66 -3.06
CA LEU A 63 9.15 -19.40 -1.88
C LEU A 63 8.13 -20.48 -1.55
N ASP A 64 8.62 -21.63 -1.12
CA ASP A 64 7.78 -22.75 -0.69
C ASP A 64 7.44 -22.60 0.81
N TYR A 65 8.40 -22.08 1.59
CA TYR A 65 8.25 -21.84 3.03
C TYR A 65 8.86 -20.49 3.46
N VAL A 66 8.22 -19.85 4.44
CA VAL A 66 8.80 -18.75 5.22
C VAL A 66 8.76 -19.14 6.69
N TYR A 67 9.93 -19.17 7.32
CA TYR A 67 10.09 -19.45 8.73
C TYR A 67 10.24 -18.14 9.48
N THR A 68 9.46 -17.94 10.54
CA THR A 68 9.58 -16.79 11.42
C THR A 68 9.83 -17.29 12.83
N VAL A 69 11.06 -17.09 13.32
CA VAL A 69 11.46 -17.41 14.69
C VAL A 69 11.37 -16.14 15.52
N ASP A 70 10.41 -16.07 16.42
CA ASP A 70 10.23 -14.94 17.32
C ASP A 70 10.72 -15.33 18.72
N LEU A 71 11.94 -14.91 19.06
CA LEU A 71 12.55 -15.20 20.35
C LEU A 71 11.88 -14.39 21.46
N ASP A 72 11.46 -13.16 21.17
CA ASP A 72 10.79 -12.29 22.13
C ASP A 72 9.40 -12.81 22.50
N ALA A 73 8.67 -13.37 21.53
CA ALA A 73 7.37 -14.01 21.76
C ALA A 73 7.45 -15.53 22.04
N ALA A 74 8.66 -16.10 22.09
CA ALA A 74 8.92 -17.53 22.26
C ALA A 74 8.09 -18.43 21.32
N SER A 75 8.00 -18.07 20.03
CA SER A 75 7.19 -18.79 19.05
C SER A 75 7.90 -18.98 17.70
N VAL A 76 7.55 -20.07 17.01
CA VAL A 76 7.96 -20.32 15.64
C VAL A 76 6.71 -20.33 14.78
N THR A 77 6.72 -19.55 13.71
CA THR A 77 5.66 -19.50 12.72
C THR A 77 6.19 -20.00 11.38
N ILE A 78 5.47 -20.94 10.77
CA ILE A 78 5.78 -21.52 9.47
C ILE A 78 4.66 -21.13 8.52
N SER A 79 5.00 -20.34 7.51
CA SER A 79 4.08 -19.86 6.49
C SER A 79 4.36 -20.58 5.17
N THR A 80 3.32 -21.09 4.53
CA THR A 80 3.38 -21.80 3.23
C THR A 80 2.13 -21.53 2.42
N TRP A 81 2.06 -22.01 1.18
CA TRP A 81 0.88 -21.87 0.33
C TRP A 81 0.06 -23.16 0.33
N THR A 82 -1.24 -23.07 0.59
CA THR A 82 -2.15 -24.21 0.37
C THR A 82 -2.69 -24.19 -1.05
N GLU A 83 -2.58 -25.30 -1.77
CA GLU A 83 -3.05 -25.42 -3.16
C GLU A 83 -4.58 -25.54 -3.30
N THR A 84 -5.29 -25.84 -2.21
CA THR A 84 -6.65 -26.41 -2.28
C THR A 84 -7.74 -25.48 -2.79
N ASP A 85 -7.54 -24.16 -2.93
CA ASP A 85 -8.48 -23.33 -3.69
C ASP A 85 -7.88 -21.99 -4.14
N GLY A 86 -6.67 -22.04 -4.71
CA GLY A 86 -5.85 -20.86 -4.97
C GLY A 86 -4.85 -20.61 -3.82
N MET A 87 -3.80 -19.85 -4.14
CA MET A 87 -2.66 -19.57 -3.25
C MET A 87 -3.10 -18.74 -2.05
N ILE A 88 -3.69 -19.38 -1.04
CA ILE A 88 -3.97 -18.81 0.28
C ILE A 88 -2.77 -19.15 1.17
N PRO A 89 -2.19 -18.17 1.89
CA PRO A 89 -1.11 -18.46 2.81
C PRO A 89 -1.66 -19.25 4.00
N SER A 90 -1.13 -20.44 4.23
CA SER A 90 -1.36 -21.23 5.44
C SER A 90 -0.27 -20.95 6.45
N VAL A 91 -0.68 -20.67 7.67
CA VAL A 91 0.21 -20.24 8.76
C VAL A 91 0.03 -21.15 9.95
N PHE A 92 1.13 -21.75 10.38
CA PHE A 92 1.19 -22.63 11.53
C PHE A 92 2.08 -22.01 12.58
N ARG A 93 1.56 -21.78 13.79
CA ARG A 93 2.33 -21.22 14.90
C ARG A 93 2.46 -22.23 16.03
N VAL A 94 3.70 -22.51 16.42
CA VAL A 94 4.11 -23.47 17.45
C VAL A 94 4.90 -22.72 18.53
N LYS A 95 4.84 -23.15 19.79
CA LYS A 95 5.69 -22.58 20.85
C LYS A 95 7.12 -23.05 20.67
N LEU A 96 8.09 -22.19 20.95
CA LEU A 96 9.50 -22.51 20.77
C LEU A 96 9.95 -23.69 21.67
N ALA A 97 9.40 -23.80 22.88
CA ALA A 97 9.66 -24.91 23.80
C ALA A 97 9.27 -26.28 23.21
N ASP A 98 8.13 -26.36 22.51
CA ASP A 98 7.63 -27.60 21.91
C ASP A 98 8.55 -28.10 20.78
N VAL A 99 9.31 -27.19 20.15
CA VAL A 99 10.30 -27.49 19.10
C VAL A 99 11.61 -27.99 19.71
N HIS A 100 11.97 -27.51 20.91
CA HIS A 100 13.18 -27.93 21.63
C HIS A 100 13.04 -29.34 22.21
N GLU A 101 11.86 -29.69 22.71
CA GLU A 101 11.55 -31.02 23.26
C GLU A 101 11.28 -32.08 22.19
N ALA A 102 11.05 -31.65 20.94
CA ALA A 102 10.83 -32.51 19.79
C ALA A 102 12.14 -33.11 19.26
N SER A 103 12.73 -34.06 19.98
CA SER A 103 13.87 -34.84 19.48
C SER A 103 13.49 -35.77 18.31
N ASP A 104 12.21 -36.18 18.24
CA ASP A 104 11.73 -37.26 17.35
C ASP A 104 10.36 -36.99 16.69
N LEU A 105 9.80 -35.78 16.80
CA LEU A 105 8.44 -35.50 16.30
C LEU A 105 8.47 -35.06 14.82
N SER A 106 7.75 -35.81 13.97
CA SER A 106 7.48 -35.42 12.59
C SER A 106 6.79 -34.04 12.52
N LEU A 107 7.03 -33.29 11.44
CA LEU A 107 6.32 -32.03 11.15
C LEU A 107 4.81 -32.17 11.35
N TYR A 108 4.23 -33.30 10.93
CA TYR A 108 2.80 -33.56 11.03
C TYR A 108 2.28 -33.51 12.49
N SER A 109 3.02 -34.07 13.43
CA SER A 109 2.67 -34.01 14.86
C SER A 109 2.80 -32.62 15.48
N LEU A 110 3.76 -31.80 15.01
CA LEU A 110 3.88 -30.40 15.44
C LEU A 110 2.77 -29.53 14.85
N LEU A 111 2.39 -29.76 13.58
CA LEU A 111 1.29 -29.06 12.92
C LEU A 111 -0.08 -29.38 13.55
N GLN A 112 -0.27 -30.56 14.14
CA GLN A 112 -1.47 -30.88 14.92
C GLN A 112 -1.57 -30.06 16.22
N LYS A 113 -0.44 -29.75 16.86
CA LYS A 113 -0.38 -28.90 18.06
C LYS A 113 -0.36 -27.40 17.72
N ALA A 114 -0.09 -27.06 16.45
CA ALA A 114 0.03 -25.69 16.01
C ALA A 114 -1.31 -24.95 16.10
N SER A 115 -1.26 -23.72 16.60
CA SER A 115 -2.37 -22.78 16.42
C SER A 115 -2.43 -22.35 14.95
N ARG A 116 -3.65 -22.13 14.44
CA ARG A 116 -3.93 -21.63 13.09
C ARG A 116 -4.51 -20.21 13.18
N PRO A 117 -3.67 -19.16 13.24
CA PRO A 117 -4.12 -17.80 13.48
C PRO A 117 -5.07 -17.29 12.39
N LEU A 118 -4.86 -17.76 11.15
CA LEU A 118 -5.59 -17.32 9.97
C LEU A 118 -7.06 -17.76 9.99
N GLU A 119 -7.35 -18.96 10.49
CA GLU A 119 -8.72 -19.51 10.57
C GLU A 119 -9.58 -18.72 11.58
N ARG A 120 -8.96 -18.20 12.67
CA ARG A 120 -9.66 -17.35 13.66
C ARG A 120 -10.00 -15.96 13.15
N CYS A 121 -9.22 -15.42 12.20
CA CYS A 121 -9.49 -14.09 11.62
C CYS A 121 -10.72 -14.08 10.69
N LEU A 122 -11.14 -15.24 10.18
CA LEU A 122 -12.29 -15.36 9.29
C LEU A 122 -13.62 -15.27 10.06
N THR A 123 -13.62 -15.66 11.35
CA THR A 123 -14.81 -15.77 12.22
C THR A 123 -15.13 -14.51 13.05
N LEU A 124 -14.67 -13.32 12.66
CA LEU A 124 -15.08 -12.08 13.32
C LEU A 124 -16.58 -11.84 13.08
N THR A 125 -17.39 -12.27 14.03
CA THR A 125 -18.80 -11.94 14.19
C THR A 125 -18.94 -10.47 14.57
N CYS A 126 -19.84 -9.77 13.88
CA CYS A 126 -20.26 -8.43 14.24
C CYS A 126 -21.23 -8.55 15.41
N GLU A 127 -20.78 -8.25 16.63
CA GLU A 127 -21.68 -8.15 17.78
C GLU A 127 -21.53 -6.82 18.52
N ASN A 128 -22.71 -6.35 18.91
CA ASN A 128 -23.09 -5.26 19.80
C ASN A 128 -23.07 -3.83 19.23
N GLN A 129 -24.30 -3.35 19.00
CA GLN A 129 -24.64 -1.95 18.77
C GLN A 129 -24.36 -1.15 20.07
N ALA A 130 -23.14 -0.63 20.19
CA ALA A 130 -22.89 0.48 21.10
C ALA A 130 -23.53 1.75 20.52
N GLU A 131 -24.04 2.61 21.41
CA GLU A 131 -24.52 3.94 21.05
C GLU A 131 -23.43 4.71 20.28
N SER A 132 -23.83 5.25 19.13
CA SER A 132 -22.93 6.02 18.27
C SER A 132 -22.77 7.43 18.83
N ILE A 133 -21.53 7.90 18.98
CA ILE A 133 -21.23 9.30 19.35
C ILE A 133 -21.49 10.26 18.16
N VAL A 134 -21.71 9.73 16.96
CA VAL A 134 -21.97 10.52 15.75
C VAL A 134 -23.37 11.15 15.81
N SER A 135 -23.42 12.47 15.67
CA SER A 135 -24.64 13.27 15.78
C SER A 135 -25.34 13.50 14.43
N GLY A 136 -24.66 13.34 13.31
CA GLY A 136 -25.24 13.55 11.98
C GLY A 136 -24.43 12.99 10.81
N ASN A 137 -25.01 13.07 9.61
CA ASN A 137 -24.40 12.59 8.36
C ASN A 137 -23.63 13.71 7.65
N LEU A 138 -22.39 13.43 7.25
CA LEU A 138 -21.55 14.35 6.49
C LEU A 138 -21.66 14.02 4.99
N GLU A 139 -22.27 14.92 4.23
CA GLU A 139 -22.30 14.80 2.77
C GLU A 139 -20.99 15.33 2.16
N ILE A 140 -20.24 14.45 1.50
CA ILE A 140 -19.06 14.82 0.72
C ILE A 140 -19.45 14.71 -0.75
N ASN A 141 -19.61 15.86 -1.40
CA ASN A 141 -19.89 15.92 -2.83
C ASN A 141 -18.63 15.53 -3.61
N VAL A 142 -18.71 14.40 -4.31
CA VAL A 142 -17.62 13.90 -5.16
C VAL A 142 -17.83 14.45 -6.57
N ASP A 143 -16.94 15.34 -6.99
CA ASP A 143 -16.93 15.88 -8.35
C ASP A 143 -16.65 14.81 -9.40
N THR A 144 -16.94 15.11 -10.66
CA THR A 144 -16.65 14.20 -11.78
C THR A 144 -15.14 13.91 -11.82
N PRO A 145 -14.71 12.63 -11.89
CA PRO A 145 -13.29 12.29 -11.92
C PRO A 145 -12.55 12.94 -13.09
N THR A 146 -11.37 13.45 -12.81
CA THR A 146 -10.46 14.08 -13.78
C THR A 146 -9.50 13.05 -14.41
N PRO A 147 -8.80 13.40 -15.51
CA PRO A 147 -7.67 12.62 -16.04
C PRO A 147 -6.65 12.20 -14.99
N LEU A 148 -6.43 13.05 -13.98
CA LEU A 148 -5.47 12.80 -12.92
C LEU A 148 -6.00 11.77 -11.92
N ASN A 149 -7.31 11.78 -11.63
CA ASN A 149 -7.91 10.74 -10.81
C ASN A 149 -7.78 9.36 -11.47
N GLU A 150 -7.91 9.26 -12.80
CA GLU A 150 -7.66 8.01 -13.53
C GLU A 150 -6.23 7.49 -13.26
N LEU A 151 -5.23 8.37 -13.33
CA LEU A 151 -3.85 7.98 -13.06
C LEU A 151 -3.67 7.56 -11.59
N GLN A 152 -4.23 8.29 -10.61
CA GLN A 152 -4.17 7.89 -9.19
C GLN A 152 -4.81 6.52 -8.94
N TYR A 153 -5.96 6.25 -9.55
CA TYR A 153 -6.65 4.96 -9.45
C TYR A 153 -5.80 3.82 -10.00
N ARG A 154 -5.06 4.10 -11.07
CA ARG A 154 -4.11 3.16 -11.65
C ARG A 154 -2.91 2.92 -10.75
N LEU A 155 -2.30 3.99 -10.23
CA LEU A 155 -1.17 3.89 -9.29
C LEU A 155 -1.56 3.08 -8.05
N PHE A 156 -2.77 3.30 -7.52
CA PHE A 156 -3.32 2.52 -6.40
C PHE A 156 -3.42 1.03 -6.73
N ARG A 157 -4.04 0.67 -7.86
CA ARG A 157 -4.20 -0.73 -8.28
C ARG A 157 -2.85 -1.41 -8.45
N ASP A 158 -1.92 -0.73 -9.09
CA ASP A 158 -0.58 -1.23 -9.32
C ASP A 158 0.19 -1.38 -8.01
N PHE A 159 0.03 -0.44 -7.07
CA PHE A 159 0.66 -0.48 -5.75
C PHE A 159 0.15 -1.67 -4.95
N VAL A 160 -1.17 -1.84 -4.88
CA VAL A 160 -1.81 -2.96 -4.20
C VAL A 160 -1.35 -4.28 -4.80
N PHE A 161 -1.23 -4.39 -6.13
CA PHE A 161 -0.69 -5.59 -6.75
C PHE A 161 0.77 -5.85 -6.34
N GLN A 162 1.61 -4.84 -6.41
CA GLN A 162 3.05 -4.98 -6.16
C GLN A 162 3.34 -5.39 -4.72
N TRP A 163 2.60 -4.82 -3.77
CA TRP A 163 2.73 -5.12 -2.34
C TRP A 163 1.73 -6.15 -1.84
N ARG A 164 1.03 -6.86 -2.74
CA ARG A 164 -0.05 -7.80 -2.37
C ARG A 164 0.36 -8.83 -1.35
N PHE A 165 1.59 -9.32 -1.36
CA PHE A 165 2.05 -10.32 -0.38
C PHE A 165 2.13 -9.76 1.04
N PHE A 166 2.49 -8.48 1.21
CA PHE A 166 2.45 -7.81 2.52
C PHE A 166 1.02 -7.45 2.92
N ILE A 167 0.17 -7.07 1.95
CA ILE A 167 -1.23 -6.77 2.20
C ILE A 167 -1.98 -8.05 2.58
N ASP A 168 -1.82 -9.14 1.84
CA ASP A 168 -2.51 -10.42 2.04
C ASP A 168 -2.08 -11.19 3.31
N ASP A 169 -0.98 -10.79 3.97
CA ASP A 169 -0.49 -11.47 5.17
C ASP A 169 -1.18 -10.95 6.45
N HIS A 170 -2.27 -11.62 6.82
CA HIS A 170 -3.04 -11.29 8.02
C HIS A 170 -2.31 -11.57 9.33
N THR A 171 -1.21 -12.33 9.34
CA THR A 171 -0.45 -12.56 10.58
C THR A 171 0.19 -11.29 11.11
N LEU A 172 0.46 -10.36 10.19
CA LEU A 172 1.08 -9.06 10.45
C LEU A 172 0.05 -7.96 10.75
N TRP A 173 -1.24 -8.32 10.82
CA TRP A 173 -2.34 -7.36 11.02
C TRP A 173 -2.67 -7.10 12.49
N GLN A 174 -1.89 -7.63 13.42
CA GLN A 174 -2.04 -7.31 14.83
C GLN A 174 -1.69 -5.85 15.07
N TYR A 175 -2.70 -5.03 15.40
CA TYR A 175 -2.48 -3.61 15.69
C TYR A 175 -2.02 -3.43 17.16
N PRO A 176 -1.04 -2.56 17.44
CA PRO A 176 -0.34 -1.66 16.52
C PRO A 176 0.66 -2.38 15.60
N SER A 177 0.58 -2.11 14.30
CA SER A 177 1.50 -2.65 13.29
C SER A 177 2.12 -1.51 12.49
N THR A 178 3.43 -1.33 12.65
CA THR A 178 4.22 -0.34 11.90
C THR A 178 4.20 -0.63 10.41
N LEU A 179 4.15 -1.91 9.99
CA LEU A 179 4.01 -2.28 8.58
C LEU A 179 2.69 -1.80 8.01
N LEU A 180 1.57 -2.07 8.69
CA LEU A 180 0.25 -1.63 8.22
C LEU A 180 0.19 -0.11 8.12
N ASN A 181 0.72 0.59 9.12
CA ASN A 181 0.79 2.05 9.11
C ASN A 181 1.64 2.56 7.93
N THR A 182 2.78 1.90 7.66
CA THR A 182 3.65 2.22 6.52
C THR A 182 2.87 2.06 5.20
N LEU A 183 2.15 0.95 5.00
CA LEU A 183 1.31 0.77 3.80
C LEU A 183 0.19 1.83 3.70
N VAL A 184 -0.47 2.16 4.82
CA VAL A 184 -1.50 3.21 4.86
C VAL A 184 -0.93 4.58 4.49
N ILE A 185 0.29 4.92 4.92
CA ILE A 185 0.97 6.16 4.51
C ILE A 185 1.20 6.20 3.00
N ALA A 186 1.59 5.08 2.38
CA ALA A 186 1.69 5.03 0.92
C ALA A 186 0.34 5.29 0.23
N LEU A 187 -0.76 4.73 0.75
CA LEU A 187 -2.10 4.99 0.21
C LEU A 187 -2.50 6.47 0.34
N LEU A 188 -2.23 7.10 1.49
CA LEU A 188 -2.46 8.53 1.70
C LEU A 188 -1.65 9.37 0.71
N ARG A 189 -0.37 9.04 0.51
CA ARG A 189 0.51 9.73 -0.41
C ARG A 189 0.07 9.62 -1.87
N LEU A 190 -0.32 8.42 -2.30
CA LEU A 190 -0.90 8.21 -3.64
C LEU A 190 -2.19 9.01 -3.83
N ALA A 191 -3.06 9.03 -2.82
CA ALA A 191 -4.32 9.77 -2.89
C ALA A 191 -4.15 11.29 -2.89
N ALA A 192 -3.04 11.81 -2.34
CA ALA A 192 -2.76 13.24 -2.27
C ALA A 192 -1.77 13.76 -3.32
N TRP A 193 -1.29 12.91 -4.24
CA TRP A 193 -0.15 13.22 -5.11
C TRP A 193 1.11 13.69 -4.34
N ASP A 194 1.28 13.21 -3.11
CA ASP A 194 2.47 13.42 -2.28
C ASP A 194 3.54 12.38 -2.64
N LEU A 195 4.05 12.51 -3.85
CA LEU A 195 5.03 11.60 -4.44
C LEU A 195 6.08 12.35 -5.25
N GLU A 196 7.21 11.69 -5.47
CA GLU A 196 8.30 12.17 -6.32
C GLU A 196 8.37 11.28 -7.56
N VAL A 197 8.36 11.88 -8.76
CA VAL A 197 8.60 11.17 -10.01
C VAL A 197 10.04 11.40 -10.46
N THR A 198 10.81 10.32 -10.54
CA THR A 198 12.15 10.34 -11.13
C THR A 198 12.12 9.81 -12.56
N HIS A 199 12.66 10.59 -13.49
CA HIS A 199 12.88 10.19 -14.88
C HIS A 199 14.23 9.49 -14.94
N GLU A 200 14.26 8.17 -15.11
CA GLU A 200 15.52 7.41 -15.07
C GLU A 200 16.08 7.21 -16.48
N GLY A 201 17.22 7.84 -16.78
CA GLY A 201 18.02 7.47 -17.95
C GLY A 201 18.78 6.17 -17.69
N VAL A 202 18.79 5.27 -18.70
CA VAL A 202 19.56 4.02 -18.98
C VAL A 202 20.18 3.18 -17.84
N ASP A 203 20.63 3.73 -16.71
CA ASP A 203 21.27 3.03 -15.59
C ASP A 203 20.39 3.01 -14.32
N SER A 204 19.20 2.41 -14.42
CA SER A 204 18.19 2.40 -13.36
C SER A 204 18.66 1.70 -12.08
N ARG A 205 18.77 2.44 -10.97
CA ARG A 205 18.99 1.93 -9.59
C ARG A 205 17.70 1.43 -8.94
N VAL A 206 16.60 1.36 -9.70
CA VAL A 206 15.32 0.86 -9.21
C VAL A 206 15.39 -0.65 -9.08
N GLY A 207 15.18 -1.16 -7.86
CA GLY A 207 15.12 -2.59 -7.55
C GLY A 207 13.87 -3.24 -8.11
N LEU A 208 13.80 -3.38 -9.44
CA LEU A 208 12.81 -4.21 -10.13
C LEU A 208 13.43 -5.58 -10.48
N PRO A 209 12.65 -6.68 -10.46
CA PRO A 209 11.29 -6.76 -9.91
C PRO A 209 11.28 -6.50 -8.40
N ILE A 210 10.14 -6.09 -7.85
CA ILE A 210 9.90 -6.30 -6.42
C ILE A 210 9.86 -7.80 -6.21
N ASP A 211 10.80 -8.30 -5.44
CA ASP A 211 10.98 -9.72 -5.15
C ASP A 211 10.69 -10.03 -3.69
N PHE A 212 10.91 -11.30 -3.30
CA PHE A 212 10.73 -11.76 -1.93
C PHE A 212 11.73 -11.14 -0.93
N ARG A 213 12.74 -10.39 -1.39
CA ARG A 213 13.69 -9.64 -0.56
C ARG A 213 13.32 -8.17 -0.43
N SER A 214 12.36 -7.71 -1.22
CA SER A 214 11.91 -6.32 -1.18
C SER A 214 11.04 -6.09 0.07
N ALA A 215 11.15 -4.90 0.65
CA ALA A 215 10.36 -4.47 1.80
C ALA A 215 10.00 -2.98 1.67
N PRO A 216 8.86 -2.51 2.23
CA PRO A 216 8.53 -1.10 2.24
C PRO A 216 9.64 -0.28 2.92
N GLY A 217 10.19 0.70 2.21
CA GLY A 217 11.34 1.49 2.68
C GLY A 217 11.04 2.95 3.00
N TRP A 218 9.79 3.38 2.88
CA TRP A 218 9.41 4.77 3.14
C TRP A 218 9.07 4.98 4.61
N GLU A 219 9.29 6.22 5.06
CA GLU A 219 9.10 6.57 6.47
C GLU A 219 7.61 6.61 6.85
N CYS A 220 7.31 6.10 8.05
CA CYS A 220 6.01 6.20 8.68
C CYS A 220 6.12 7.11 9.92
N PRO A 221 5.16 8.01 10.17
CA PRO A 221 5.09 8.77 11.42
C PRO A 221 5.15 7.85 12.64
N LYS A 222 5.88 8.28 13.68
CA LYS A 222 6.00 7.54 14.96
C LYS A 222 4.68 7.53 15.74
N THR A 223 3.85 8.56 15.54
CA THR A 223 2.56 8.72 16.21
C THR A 223 1.42 8.21 15.31
N HIS A 224 0.35 7.73 15.95
CA HIS A 224 -0.87 7.32 15.24
C HIS A 224 -1.80 8.49 14.90
N ILE A 225 -1.44 9.71 15.29
CA ILE A 225 -2.20 10.94 15.07
C ILE A 225 -1.23 11.97 14.51
N PHE A 226 -1.56 12.55 13.35
CA PHE A 226 -0.74 13.55 12.67
C PHE A 226 -1.56 14.38 11.68
N TRP A 227 -1.06 15.56 11.34
CA TRP A 227 -1.65 16.40 10.29
C TRP A 227 -1.13 16.00 8.92
N PHE A 228 -2.04 15.90 7.95
CA PHE A 228 -1.71 15.57 6.56
C PHE A 228 -2.62 16.36 5.62
N HIS A 229 -2.03 17.22 4.78
CA HIS A 229 -2.74 18.07 3.81
C HIS A 229 -3.94 18.85 4.41
N GLY A 230 -3.79 19.35 5.64
CA GLY A 230 -4.84 20.12 6.34
C GLY A 230 -5.89 19.27 7.06
N PHE A 231 -5.78 17.94 7.02
CA PHE A 231 -6.65 17.02 7.75
C PHE A 231 -5.93 16.39 8.94
N LEU A 232 -6.66 16.16 10.03
CA LEU A 232 -6.14 15.38 11.15
C LEU A 232 -6.35 13.89 10.85
N VAL A 233 -5.26 13.18 10.58
CA VAL A 233 -5.27 11.75 10.27
C VAL A 233 -5.07 10.95 11.55
N ILE A 234 -5.92 9.94 11.76
CA ILE A 234 -5.80 8.98 12.87
C ILE A 234 -5.71 7.57 12.32
N MET A 235 -4.60 6.90 12.59
CA MET A 235 -4.38 5.51 12.25
C MET A 235 -5.10 4.59 13.25
N CYS A 236 -5.86 3.66 12.70
CA CYS A 236 -6.69 2.71 13.42
C CYS A 236 -6.37 1.27 12.98
N GLY A 237 -6.49 0.32 13.91
CA GLY A 237 -6.39 -1.10 13.56
C GLY A 237 -7.58 -1.59 12.73
N THR A 238 -8.79 -1.14 13.07
CA THR A 238 -10.01 -1.38 12.30
C THR A 238 -11.00 -0.22 12.51
N LEU A 239 -11.91 -0.07 11.55
CA LEU A 239 -13.09 0.81 11.62
C LEU A 239 -14.40 0.03 11.41
N ASP A 240 -14.33 -1.30 11.51
CA ASP A 240 -15.49 -2.20 11.28
C ASP A 240 -16.57 -2.09 12.36
N THR A 241 -16.24 -1.50 13.52
CA THR A 241 -17.10 -1.50 14.70
C THR A 241 -17.23 -0.09 15.28
N ASN A 242 -18.45 0.28 15.72
CA ASN A 242 -18.73 1.56 16.35
C ASN A 242 -17.79 1.88 17.54
N PRO A 243 -17.47 0.93 18.44
CA PRO A 243 -16.50 1.18 19.51
C PRO A 243 -15.12 1.61 19.02
N SER A 244 -14.63 1.06 17.90
CA SER A 244 -13.33 1.42 17.34
C SER A 244 -13.33 2.86 16.81
N VAL A 245 -14.41 3.25 16.14
CA VAL A 245 -14.62 4.63 15.65
C VAL A 245 -14.70 5.59 16.83
N THR A 246 -15.52 5.27 17.84
CA THR A 246 -15.66 6.05 19.08
C THR A 246 -14.32 6.25 19.78
N ALA A 247 -13.53 5.18 19.96
CA ALA A 247 -12.22 5.26 20.58
C ALA A 247 -11.24 6.13 19.77
N ALA A 248 -11.30 6.10 18.44
CA ALA A 248 -10.49 6.97 17.59
C ALA A 248 -10.90 8.45 17.72
N ILE A 249 -12.20 8.75 17.77
CA ILE A 249 -12.72 10.10 17.97
C ILE A 249 -12.32 10.66 19.35
N LEU A 250 -12.41 9.85 20.41
CA LEU A 250 -12.00 10.26 21.75
C LEU A 250 -10.50 10.57 21.81
N ARG A 251 -9.66 9.77 21.15
CA ARG A 251 -8.23 10.06 21.00
C ARG A 251 -7.98 11.37 20.26
N ALA A 252 -8.76 11.65 19.21
CA ALA A 252 -8.70 12.91 18.48
C ALA A 252 -9.03 14.12 19.36
N LYS A 253 -10.12 14.02 20.15
CA LYS A 253 -10.54 15.08 21.08
C LYS A 253 -9.47 15.33 22.14
N ALA A 254 -8.91 14.28 22.73
CA ALA A 254 -7.82 14.40 23.70
C ALA A 254 -6.61 15.13 23.08
N PHE A 255 -6.19 14.71 21.88
CA PHE A 255 -5.10 15.35 21.15
C PHE A 255 -5.37 16.84 20.86
N LEU A 256 -6.59 17.20 20.45
CA LEU A 256 -6.96 18.60 20.19
C LEU A 256 -7.03 19.45 21.46
N ASN A 257 -7.48 18.88 22.58
CA ASN A 257 -7.54 19.59 23.86
C ASN A 257 -6.14 19.95 24.37
N ASP A 258 -5.15 19.08 24.16
CA ASP A 258 -3.76 19.33 24.55
C ASP A 258 -3.12 20.50 23.77
N TYR A 259 -3.65 20.85 22.60
CA TYR A 259 -3.16 21.96 21.77
C TYR A 259 -3.64 23.35 22.23
N GLY A 260 -4.45 23.45 23.30
CA GLY A 260 -4.71 24.71 24.02
C GLY A 260 -5.58 25.75 23.30
N GLY A 261 -6.28 25.39 22.23
CA GLY A 261 -7.27 26.25 21.57
C GLY A 261 -8.65 25.62 21.56
N THR A 262 -9.72 26.43 21.66
CA THR A 262 -11.07 25.99 21.29
C THR A 262 -11.03 25.64 19.81
N PRO A 263 -11.08 24.35 19.42
CA PRO A 263 -10.97 24.00 18.02
C PRO A 263 -12.20 24.58 17.34
N GLY A 264 -11.99 25.34 16.27
CA GLY A 264 -13.03 25.53 15.27
C GLY A 264 -13.43 24.17 14.68
N LYS A 265 -14.09 24.20 13.54
CA LYS A 265 -14.40 22.98 12.79
C LYS A 265 -13.10 22.26 12.38
N VAL A 266 -12.91 21.02 12.86
CA VAL A 266 -11.75 20.18 12.50
C VAL A 266 -12.23 19.02 11.65
N ARG A 267 -11.54 18.79 10.53
CA ARG A 267 -11.81 17.65 9.64
C ARG A 267 -10.81 16.53 9.88
N LEU A 268 -11.32 15.31 9.95
CA LEU A 268 -10.56 14.13 10.33
C LEU A 268 -10.70 13.03 9.30
N ILE A 269 -9.60 12.30 9.13
CA ILE A 269 -9.56 11.08 8.34
C ILE A 269 -9.19 9.96 9.31
N LEU A 270 -10.18 9.13 9.65
CA LEU A 270 -9.90 7.87 10.33
C LEU A 270 -9.53 6.84 9.28
N ILE A 271 -8.38 6.20 9.42
CA ILE A 271 -7.87 5.30 8.39
C ILE A 271 -7.24 4.04 8.97
N SER A 272 -7.52 2.92 8.34
CA SER A 272 -6.89 1.62 8.52
C SER A 272 -6.58 1.07 7.12
N LEU A 273 -5.82 -0.03 7.01
CA LEU A 273 -5.56 -0.62 5.69
C LEU A 273 -6.87 -1.04 4.98
N ARG A 274 -7.86 -1.51 5.75
CA ARG A 274 -9.12 -2.01 5.20
C ARG A 274 -10.16 -0.92 4.97
N HIS A 275 -10.16 0.13 5.77
CA HIS A 275 -11.26 1.09 5.85
C HIS A 275 -10.79 2.52 6.02
N VAL A 276 -11.56 3.45 5.49
CA VAL A 276 -11.41 4.88 5.70
C VAL A 276 -12.76 5.49 6.06
N GLY A 277 -12.78 6.47 6.96
CA GLY A 277 -13.97 7.25 7.30
C GLY A 277 -13.62 8.72 7.48
N PHE A 278 -14.52 9.58 7.03
CA PHE A 278 -14.35 11.04 7.07
C PHE A 278 -15.27 11.63 8.12
N PHE A 279 -14.70 12.46 8.98
CA PHE A 279 -15.39 13.03 10.13
C PHE A 279 -15.15 14.52 10.22
N GLU A 280 -16.12 15.20 10.80
CA GLU A 280 -16.02 16.61 11.13
C GLU A 280 -16.37 16.79 12.60
N LEU A 281 -15.42 17.33 13.36
CA LEU A 281 -15.61 17.70 14.75
C LEU A 281 -15.88 19.20 14.84
N SER A 282 -17.03 19.53 15.41
CA SER A 282 -17.32 20.86 15.92
C SER A 282 -17.48 20.78 17.45
N PRO A 283 -17.53 21.93 18.16
CA PRO A 283 -17.79 21.95 19.59
C PRO A 283 -19.12 21.28 19.99
N GLU A 284 -20.12 21.34 19.10
CA GLU A 284 -21.51 20.94 19.38
C GLU A 284 -21.92 19.62 18.73
N SER A 285 -21.24 19.20 17.66
CA SER A 285 -21.64 18.04 16.86
C SER A 285 -20.47 17.28 16.25
N ILE A 286 -20.69 15.99 16.02
CA ILE A 286 -19.78 15.12 15.27
C ILE A 286 -20.52 14.60 14.03
N MET A 287 -20.03 14.98 12.86
CA MET A 287 -20.58 14.54 11.57
C MET A 287 -19.70 13.45 10.97
N CYS A 288 -20.31 12.46 10.29
CA CYS A 288 -19.60 11.32 9.69
C CYS A 288 -20.13 11.01 8.29
N SER A 289 -19.25 10.72 7.33
CA SER A 289 -19.63 10.32 5.97
C SER A 289 -20.03 8.85 5.82
N GLY A 290 -19.90 8.06 6.88
CA GLY A 290 -19.84 6.60 6.83
C GLY A 290 -18.42 6.06 6.61
N VAL A 291 -18.22 4.78 6.94
CA VAL A 291 -16.96 4.07 6.77
C VAL A 291 -16.97 3.33 5.43
N LEU A 292 -15.94 3.56 4.62
CA LEU A 292 -15.80 3.01 3.28
C LEU A 292 -14.66 1.97 3.21
N PRO A 293 -14.79 0.92 2.39
CA PRO A 293 -13.72 -0.03 2.15
C PRO A 293 -12.57 0.63 1.37
N LEU A 294 -11.37 0.62 1.93
CA LEU A 294 -10.14 1.19 1.37
C LEU A 294 -9.33 0.16 0.57
N VAL A 295 -9.05 -1.02 1.11
CA VAL A 295 -8.39 -2.11 0.38
C VAL A 295 -9.25 -3.38 0.51
N VAL A 296 -9.54 -3.99 -0.63
CA VAL A 296 -10.37 -5.19 -0.79
C VAL A 296 -9.69 -6.18 -1.73
N ASN A 297 -10.15 -7.43 -1.81
CA ASN A 297 -9.48 -8.44 -2.65
C ASN A 297 -9.40 -8.02 -4.13
N THR A 298 -10.37 -7.23 -4.61
CA THR A 298 -10.40 -6.72 -5.99
C THR A 298 -9.55 -5.46 -6.18
N SER A 299 -8.89 -4.92 -5.15
CA SER A 299 -8.19 -3.63 -5.21
C SER A 299 -7.00 -3.60 -6.17
N ALA A 300 -6.38 -4.74 -6.45
CA ALA A 300 -5.35 -4.84 -7.50
C ALA A 300 -5.94 -4.72 -8.92
N GLU A 301 -7.26 -4.94 -9.07
CA GLU A 301 -7.95 -4.92 -10.36
C GLU A 301 -8.88 -3.72 -10.53
N GLN A 302 -9.40 -3.16 -9.45
CA GLN A 302 -10.36 -2.05 -9.48
C GLN A 302 -10.08 -1.11 -8.32
N CYS A 303 -10.22 0.20 -8.56
CA CYS A 303 -10.07 1.18 -7.49
C CYS A 303 -11.24 1.06 -6.51
N SER A 304 -10.93 0.96 -5.21
CA SER A 304 -11.92 0.83 -4.15
C SER A 304 -12.70 2.14 -3.93
N PRO A 305 -13.93 2.07 -3.38
CA PRO A 305 -14.72 3.25 -3.02
C PRO A 305 -13.99 4.17 -2.05
N GLY A 306 -13.35 3.60 -1.03
CA GLY A 306 -12.60 4.35 -0.03
C GLY A 306 -11.41 5.09 -0.63
N PHE A 307 -10.66 4.47 -1.55
CA PHE A 307 -9.56 5.16 -2.21
C PHE A 307 -10.05 6.27 -3.15
N ARG A 308 -11.15 6.04 -3.90
CA ARG A 308 -11.79 7.08 -4.71
C ARG A 308 -12.14 8.29 -3.85
N ALA A 309 -12.90 8.08 -2.77
CA ALA A 309 -13.27 9.15 -1.85
C ALA A 309 -12.05 9.87 -1.26
N LEU A 310 -11.01 9.12 -0.89
CA LEU A 310 -9.77 9.67 -0.35
C LEU A 310 -9.04 10.57 -1.36
N THR A 311 -9.00 10.17 -2.65
CA THR A 311 -8.40 11.03 -3.69
C THR A 311 -9.16 12.34 -3.84
N HIS A 312 -10.49 12.29 -3.89
CA HIS A 312 -11.30 13.51 -4.01
C HIS A 312 -11.11 14.44 -2.80
N VAL A 313 -11.09 13.89 -1.58
CA VAL A 313 -10.86 14.67 -0.36
C VAL A 313 -9.47 15.34 -0.35
N LEU A 314 -8.43 14.64 -0.78
CA LEU A 314 -7.05 15.12 -0.65
C LEU A 314 -6.56 15.94 -1.86
N SER A 315 -7.05 15.65 -3.06
CA SER A 315 -6.58 16.25 -4.31
C SER A 315 -7.59 17.22 -4.96
N SER A 316 -8.77 17.43 -4.36
CA SER A 316 -9.74 18.42 -4.83
C SER A 316 -10.14 19.41 -3.73
N SER A 317 -10.85 20.46 -4.11
CA SER A 317 -11.37 21.46 -3.17
C SER A 317 -12.69 21.05 -2.51
N CYS A 318 -13.24 19.86 -2.80
CA CYS A 318 -14.61 19.48 -2.40
C CYS A 318 -14.85 19.54 -0.88
N TRP A 319 -13.80 19.34 -0.08
CA TRP A 319 -13.89 19.34 1.37
C TRP A 319 -12.77 20.14 2.07
N LYS A 320 -12.05 21.00 1.33
CA LYS A 320 -11.06 21.93 1.92
C LYS A 320 -11.72 23.28 2.20
N GLU A 321 -11.29 23.96 3.27
CA GLU A 321 -11.73 25.34 3.49
C GLU A 321 -11.05 26.23 2.46
N SER A 322 -11.80 27.16 1.86
CA SER A 322 -11.23 28.10 0.92
C SER A 322 -10.24 29.02 1.65
N LEU A 323 -8.96 28.83 1.38
CA LEU A 323 -7.88 29.69 1.85
C LEU A 323 -7.73 30.95 0.99
N ALA A 324 -8.63 31.20 0.02
CA ALA A 324 -8.59 32.37 -0.86
C ALA A 324 -8.49 33.69 -0.09
N HIS A 325 -9.11 33.77 1.09
CA HIS A 325 -9.07 34.96 1.95
C HIS A 325 -7.68 35.22 2.59
N ARG A 326 -6.82 34.19 2.67
CA ARG A 326 -5.44 34.29 3.19
C ARG A 326 -4.41 34.51 2.08
N GLU A 327 -4.78 34.23 0.84
CA GLU A 327 -3.91 34.35 -0.31
C GLU A 327 -3.72 35.82 -0.71
N ARG A 328 -2.47 36.29 -0.69
CA ARG A 328 -2.10 37.66 -1.08
C ARG A 328 -0.86 37.62 -1.96
N TRP A 329 -1.06 37.44 -3.27
CA TRP A 329 0.03 37.53 -4.24
C TRP A 329 0.46 38.97 -4.53
N GLY A 330 -0.40 39.95 -4.25
CA GLY A 330 -0.13 41.38 -4.49
C GLY A 330 -0.09 41.78 -5.98
N VAL A 331 -0.08 40.79 -6.88
CA VAL A 331 -0.14 40.92 -8.34
C VAL A 331 -0.91 39.73 -8.91
N ASP A 332 -1.65 39.95 -10.00
CA ASP A 332 -2.30 38.86 -10.73
C ASP A 332 -1.26 38.13 -11.59
N LEU A 333 -0.89 36.92 -11.15
CA LEU A 333 0.05 36.07 -11.89
C LEU A 333 -0.71 35.27 -12.96
N PRO A 334 -0.25 35.27 -14.23
CA PRO A 334 -0.86 34.44 -15.25
C PRO A 334 -0.51 32.96 -15.04
N PRO A 335 -1.36 32.02 -15.47
CA PRO A 335 -1.17 30.57 -15.35
C PRO A 335 0.21 30.04 -15.71
N GLU A 336 0.81 30.60 -16.76
CA GLU A 336 2.10 30.22 -17.30
C GLU A 336 3.22 30.43 -16.28
N VAL A 337 3.10 31.45 -15.43
CA VAL A 337 4.07 31.71 -14.35
C VAL A 337 3.99 30.63 -13.28
N PHE A 338 2.80 30.15 -12.93
CA PHE A 338 2.67 29.02 -12.00
C PHE A 338 3.33 27.75 -12.56
N ILE A 339 3.20 27.49 -13.86
CA ILE A 339 3.88 26.36 -14.50
C ILE A 339 5.40 26.52 -14.41
N ILE A 340 5.94 27.72 -14.66
CA ILE A 340 7.37 28.00 -14.55
C ILE A 340 7.85 27.78 -13.11
N ILE A 341 7.12 28.29 -12.12
CA ILE A 341 7.44 28.11 -10.70
C ILE A 341 7.47 26.63 -10.36
N LEU A 342 6.40 25.90 -10.68
CA LEU A 342 6.31 24.47 -10.38
C LEU A 342 7.44 23.68 -11.07
N ARG A 343 7.75 23.96 -12.34
CA ARG A 343 8.85 23.30 -13.06
C ARG A 343 10.24 23.62 -12.50
N ALA A 344 10.41 24.78 -11.87
CA ALA A 344 11.68 25.18 -11.25
C ALA A 344 11.90 24.55 -9.86
N LEU A 345 10.83 24.09 -9.20
CA LEU A 345 10.91 23.45 -7.89
C LEU A 345 11.40 22.00 -8.00
N ARG A 346 12.14 21.57 -6.98
CA ARG A 346 12.48 20.14 -6.84
C ARG A 346 11.22 19.34 -6.55
N PRO A 347 11.13 18.07 -6.98
CA PRO A 347 9.95 17.23 -6.73
C PRO A 347 9.49 17.21 -5.26
N ARG A 348 10.45 17.23 -4.32
CA ARG A 348 10.18 17.27 -2.88
C ARG A 348 9.55 18.58 -2.39
N ASP A 349 9.84 19.70 -3.05
CA ASP A 349 9.41 21.03 -2.63
C ASP A 349 8.09 21.45 -3.32
N LEU A 350 7.71 20.77 -4.40
CA LEU A 350 6.51 21.04 -5.20
C LEU A 350 5.24 21.11 -4.33
N LEU A 351 4.97 20.04 -3.58
CA LEU A 351 3.71 19.94 -2.86
C LEU A 351 3.60 20.96 -1.73
N SER A 352 4.69 21.22 -1.00
CA SER A 352 4.73 22.26 0.03
C SER A 352 4.48 23.65 -0.56
N ALA A 353 5.02 23.94 -1.75
CA ALA A 353 4.73 25.18 -2.46
C ALA A 353 3.26 25.25 -2.93
N CYS A 354 2.68 24.14 -3.37
CA CYS A 354 1.27 24.07 -3.74
C CYS A 354 0.36 24.34 -2.55
N GLN A 355 0.66 23.78 -1.38
CA GLN A 355 -0.15 23.98 -0.18
C GLN A 355 -0.10 25.42 0.37
N PHE A 356 0.84 26.26 -0.10
CA PHE A 356 0.93 27.66 0.32
C PHE A 356 -0.11 28.57 -0.37
N SER A 357 -0.62 28.16 -1.53
CA SER A 357 -1.50 29.01 -2.36
C SER A 357 -2.61 28.18 -2.99
N LEU A 358 -3.85 28.64 -2.85
CA LEU A 358 -4.99 27.98 -3.47
C LEU A 358 -4.88 27.98 -5.00
N ALA A 359 -4.42 29.09 -5.59
CA ALA A 359 -4.21 29.17 -7.04
C ALA A 359 -3.16 28.15 -7.52
N VAL A 360 -2.01 28.05 -6.84
CA VAL A 360 -0.95 27.09 -7.19
C VAL A 360 -1.42 25.65 -6.96
N GLU A 361 -2.16 25.39 -5.88
CA GLU A 361 -2.74 24.07 -5.59
C GLU A 361 -3.69 23.63 -6.72
N GLN A 362 -4.61 24.50 -7.12
CA GLN A 362 -5.54 24.23 -8.23
C GLN A 362 -4.78 23.96 -9.54
N TRP A 363 -3.72 24.71 -9.82
CA TRP A 363 -2.88 24.50 -11.00
C TRP A 363 -2.05 23.22 -10.94
N TYR A 364 -1.54 22.85 -9.77
CA TYR A 364 -0.81 21.59 -9.59
C TYR A 364 -1.71 20.39 -9.86
N TYR A 365 -2.92 20.37 -9.28
CA TYR A 365 -3.89 19.30 -9.50
C TYR A 365 -4.63 19.38 -10.83
N SER A 366 -4.33 20.36 -11.71
CA SER A 366 -4.80 20.37 -13.10
C SER A 366 -3.76 19.85 -14.10
N SER A 367 -2.47 19.85 -13.72
CA SER A 367 -1.37 19.60 -14.67
C SER A 367 -0.30 18.61 -14.21
N VAL A 368 -0.27 18.21 -12.93
CA VAL A 368 0.75 17.37 -12.25
C VAL A 368 2.11 17.41 -12.97
N PRO A 369 2.88 18.50 -12.78
CA PRO A 369 4.05 18.82 -13.61
C PRO A 369 5.14 17.72 -13.59
N GLN A 370 5.10 16.84 -12.60
CA GLN A 370 6.03 15.72 -12.44
C GLN A 370 5.97 14.69 -13.60
N PHE A 371 4.84 14.56 -14.29
CA PHE A 371 4.69 13.69 -15.46
C PHE A 371 4.92 14.41 -16.81
N GLY A 372 5.30 15.69 -16.78
CA GLY A 372 5.56 16.48 -17.99
C GLY A 372 4.28 16.71 -18.82
N ASP A 373 4.37 16.56 -20.13
CA ASP A 373 3.24 16.78 -21.06
C ASP A 373 2.32 15.55 -21.21
N LEU A 374 2.26 14.69 -20.18
CA LEU A 374 1.43 13.50 -20.19
C LEU A 374 -0.05 13.88 -20.08
N ARG A 375 -0.84 13.50 -21.09
CA ARG A 375 -2.29 13.64 -21.08
C ARG A 375 -2.96 12.27 -21.16
N VAL A 376 -3.81 11.94 -20.21
CA VAL A 376 -4.58 10.68 -20.23
C VAL A 376 -5.65 10.77 -21.32
N LEU A 377 -5.73 9.74 -22.17
CA LEU A 377 -6.67 9.68 -23.30
C LEU A 377 -7.91 8.83 -22.99
N HIS A 378 -7.79 7.83 -22.12
CA HIS A 378 -8.86 6.87 -21.81
C HIS A 378 -9.08 6.78 -20.29
N PHE A 379 -10.33 6.57 -19.91
CA PHE A 379 -10.85 6.70 -18.54
C PHE A 379 -11.41 5.36 -18.02
N ASP A 380 -10.71 4.27 -18.32
CA ASP A 380 -11.20 2.91 -18.11
C ASP A 380 -11.44 2.59 -16.62
N SER A 381 -10.79 3.28 -15.69
CA SER A 381 -10.96 3.09 -14.24
C SER A 381 -12.01 4.03 -13.64
N THR A 382 -12.20 5.24 -14.19
CA THR A 382 -13.16 6.24 -13.69
C THR A 382 -14.57 6.03 -14.26
N VAL A 383 -14.71 5.54 -15.49
CA VAL A 383 -16.00 5.26 -16.15
C VAL A 383 -16.16 3.76 -16.39
N PRO A 384 -16.89 3.02 -15.52
CA PRO A 384 -17.19 1.63 -15.81
C PRO A 384 -18.11 1.52 -17.03
N CYS A 385 -17.92 0.48 -17.87
CA CYS A 385 -18.64 0.23 -19.13
C CYS A 385 -20.18 0.14 -19.03
N CYS A 386 -20.75 0.26 -17.83
CA CYS A 386 -22.18 0.23 -17.58
C CYS A 386 -22.78 1.59 -17.16
N GLY A 387 -22.01 2.69 -17.15
CA GLY A 387 -22.54 4.03 -16.85
C GLY A 387 -23.03 4.23 -15.41
N CYS A 388 -22.93 3.21 -14.56
CA CYS A 388 -23.13 3.35 -13.13
C CYS A 388 -21.92 4.09 -12.54
N LEU A 389 -22.02 5.41 -12.45
CA LEU A 389 -21.41 6.14 -11.34
C LEU A 389 -21.97 5.48 -10.09
N ASN A 390 -21.26 4.50 -9.55
CA ASN A 390 -21.69 3.82 -8.33
C ASN A 390 -21.76 4.89 -7.25
N ASN A 391 -22.96 5.40 -6.97
CA ASN A 391 -23.24 6.15 -5.76
C ASN A 391 -22.64 5.34 -4.61
N MET A 392 -22.02 6.03 -3.64
CA MET A 392 -21.33 5.40 -2.50
C MET A 392 -22.19 4.32 -1.81
N GLU A 393 -23.52 4.40 -1.92
CA GLU A 393 -24.50 3.45 -1.39
C GLU A 393 -24.51 2.07 -2.08
N SER A 394 -24.16 1.99 -3.37
CA SER A 394 -24.16 0.73 -4.14
C SER A 394 -22.90 -0.12 -3.94
N ALA A 395 -21.85 0.45 -3.35
CA ALA A 395 -20.55 -0.17 -3.16
C ALA A 395 -20.55 -1.34 -2.15
N ASN A 396 -21.53 -1.39 -1.24
CA ASN A 396 -21.61 -2.42 -0.20
C ASN A 396 -22.09 -3.78 -0.70
N LYS A 397 -22.68 -3.89 -1.90
CA LYS A 397 -23.21 -5.17 -2.42
C LYS A 397 -22.23 -5.96 -3.30
N GLY A 398 -21.08 -5.39 -3.68
CA GLY A 398 -20.13 -6.03 -4.60
C GLY A 398 -18.66 -6.04 -4.16
N CYS A 399 -18.28 -5.31 -3.12
CA CYS A 399 -16.90 -5.31 -2.62
C CYS A 399 -16.67 -6.52 -1.70
N SER A 400 -15.96 -7.53 -2.20
CA SER A 400 -15.51 -8.66 -1.36
C SER A 400 -14.60 -8.14 -0.25
N ARG A 401 -14.92 -8.45 1.02
CA ARG A 401 -14.07 -8.17 2.20
C ARG A 401 -12.62 -8.59 1.92
N LEU A 402 -11.63 -7.82 2.39
CA LEU A 402 -10.24 -8.22 2.32
C LEU A 402 -10.01 -9.47 3.18
N VAL A 403 -9.60 -10.56 2.53
CA VAL A 403 -9.40 -11.90 3.11
C VAL A 403 -7.98 -12.34 2.78
N PRO A 404 -7.31 -13.14 3.64
CA PRO A 404 -5.91 -13.47 3.43
C PRO A 404 -5.69 -14.19 2.10
N GLY A 405 -4.68 -13.76 1.36
CA GLY A 405 -4.38 -14.27 0.02
C GLY A 405 -5.40 -13.89 -1.06
N GLY A 406 -6.46 -13.14 -0.72
CA GLY A 406 -7.56 -12.84 -1.62
C GLY A 406 -7.15 -11.96 -2.79
N ILE A 407 -6.24 -10.98 -2.58
CA ILE A 407 -5.73 -10.16 -3.68
C ILE A 407 -4.91 -11.00 -4.63
N ASN A 408 -3.99 -11.81 -4.13
CA ASN A 408 -3.17 -12.69 -4.95
C ASN A 408 -4.03 -13.71 -5.71
N GLN A 409 -5.04 -14.31 -5.08
CA GLN A 409 -5.96 -15.27 -5.71
C GLN A 409 -6.71 -14.66 -6.91
N ILE A 410 -7.21 -13.43 -6.77
CA ILE A 410 -7.93 -12.74 -7.83
C ILE A 410 -6.96 -12.29 -8.93
N SER A 411 -5.90 -11.58 -8.55
CA SER A 411 -4.98 -10.93 -9.50
C SER A 411 -4.06 -11.89 -10.25
N HIS A 412 -3.76 -13.07 -9.71
CA HIS A 412 -2.93 -14.07 -10.41
C HIS A 412 -3.66 -14.72 -11.60
N ARG A 413 -5.01 -14.75 -11.58
CA ARG A 413 -5.82 -15.45 -12.59
C ARG A 413 -6.04 -14.64 -13.86
N LYS A 414 -5.77 -13.33 -13.85
CA LYS A 414 -6.05 -12.44 -15.00
C LYS A 414 -4.79 -11.89 -15.62
N ARG A 415 -4.78 -11.81 -16.96
CA ARG A 415 -3.79 -10.99 -17.67
C ARG A 415 -3.96 -9.54 -17.22
N ARG A 416 -2.85 -8.89 -16.85
CA ARG A 416 -2.84 -7.49 -16.46
C ARG A 416 -3.53 -6.64 -17.52
N SER A 417 -4.33 -5.68 -17.05
CA SER A 417 -5.00 -4.69 -17.89
C SER A 417 -3.96 -4.03 -18.82
N PRO A 418 -4.30 -3.76 -20.09
CA PRO A 418 -3.42 -3.00 -20.97
C PRO A 418 -3.00 -1.67 -20.31
N GLY A 419 -1.83 -1.16 -20.70
CA GLY A 419 -1.29 0.13 -20.25
C GLY A 419 -2.30 1.28 -20.38
N CYS A 420 -2.04 2.43 -19.77
CA CYS A 420 -2.93 3.59 -19.89
C CYS A 420 -2.63 4.27 -21.21
N ARG A 421 -3.63 4.47 -22.07
CA ARG A 421 -3.44 5.28 -23.27
C ARG A 421 -3.23 6.73 -22.85
N VAL A 422 -2.06 7.25 -23.20
CA VAL A 422 -1.64 8.60 -22.88
C VAL A 422 -1.10 9.27 -24.13
N ARG A 423 -1.14 10.60 -24.18
CA ARG A 423 -0.42 11.39 -25.16
C ARG A 423 0.75 12.06 -24.48
N VAL A 424 1.94 11.90 -25.06
CA VAL A 424 3.18 12.52 -24.56
C VAL A 424 3.83 13.24 -25.73
N ALA A 425 4.09 14.55 -25.58
CA ALA A 425 4.65 15.40 -26.63
C ALA A 425 3.92 15.27 -27.99
N GLY A 426 2.59 15.14 -27.97
CA GLY A 426 1.77 15.01 -29.18
C GLY A 426 1.65 13.58 -29.74
N HIS A 427 2.37 12.61 -29.20
CA HIS A 427 2.32 11.21 -29.66
C HIS A 427 1.50 10.33 -28.73
N ASP A 428 0.66 9.48 -29.31
CA ASP A 428 -0.11 8.48 -28.55
C ASP A 428 0.81 7.32 -28.12
N LYS A 429 0.75 7.00 -26.83
CA LYS A 429 1.60 6.06 -26.12
C LYS A 429 0.78 5.26 -25.12
N VAL A 430 1.38 4.19 -24.62
CA VAL A 430 0.80 3.31 -23.62
C VAL A 430 1.69 3.35 -22.38
N LEU A 431 1.22 3.96 -21.30
CA LEU A 431 1.89 3.98 -20.00
C LEU A 431 1.67 2.62 -19.30
N ALA A 432 2.70 1.79 -19.28
CA ALA A 432 2.65 0.43 -18.76
C ALA A 432 3.54 0.25 -17.52
N LEU A 433 3.02 -0.43 -16.50
CA LEU A 433 3.79 -0.80 -15.31
C LEU A 433 4.92 -1.77 -15.72
N ARG A 434 6.15 -1.46 -15.32
CA ARG A 434 7.31 -2.33 -15.48
C ARG A 434 7.40 -3.26 -14.28
N LEU A 435 7.33 -4.57 -14.56
CA LEU A 435 7.45 -5.63 -13.56
C LEU A 435 8.84 -6.27 -13.53
N SER A 436 9.77 -5.78 -14.35
CA SER A 436 11.09 -6.38 -14.50
C SER A 436 12.07 -5.40 -15.15
N PRO A 437 13.39 -5.58 -15.00
CA PRO A 437 14.41 -4.66 -15.48
C PRO A 437 14.32 -4.37 -16.98
N PRO A 438 14.87 -3.25 -17.48
CA PRO A 438 15.03 -3.03 -18.90
C PRO A 438 15.68 -4.21 -19.64
N THR A 439 15.25 -4.47 -20.89
CA THR A 439 15.68 -5.64 -21.68
C THR A 439 17.20 -5.78 -21.77
N HIS A 440 17.94 -4.66 -21.85
CA HIS A 440 19.40 -4.66 -21.96
C HIS A 440 20.12 -5.12 -20.67
N LEU A 441 19.45 -5.02 -19.51
CA LEU A 441 19.93 -5.48 -18.21
C LEU A 441 19.54 -6.93 -17.89
N ARG A 442 18.96 -7.67 -18.86
CA ARG A 442 18.52 -9.06 -18.70
C ARG A 442 19.45 -10.03 -19.43
N PRO A 443 20.56 -10.48 -18.80
CA PRO A 443 21.51 -11.39 -19.43
C PRO A 443 20.88 -12.73 -19.81
N GLU A 444 19.86 -13.20 -19.10
CA GLU A 444 19.13 -14.43 -19.41
C GLU A 444 18.44 -14.38 -20.78
N ARG A 445 18.08 -13.18 -21.26
CA ARG A 445 17.48 -13.01 -22.59
C ARG A 445 18.49 -13.14 -23.72
N ARG A 446 19.78 -12.88 -23.46
CA ARG A 446 20.86 -13.11 -24.45
C ARG A 446 21.06 -14.59 -24.74
N LEU A 447 20.69 -15.47 -23.79
CA LEU A 447 20.81 -16.92 -23.91
C LEU A 447 19.64 -17.58 -24.66
N LEU A 448 18.49 -16.90 -24.76
CA LEU A 448 17.25 -17.45 -25.35
C LEU A 448 17.17 -17.32 -26.88
N GLY A 449 18.24 -16.87 -27.56
CA GLY A 449 18.43 -16.98 -29.01
C GLY A 449 17.33 -16.36 -29.89
N THR A 450 16.49 -15.49 -29.34
CA THR A 450 15.39 -14.85 -30.10
C THR A 450 15.99 -13.77 -30.98
N LEU A 451 15.93 -13.97 -32.30
CA LEU A 451 16.58 -13.15 -33.34
C LEU A 451 15.91 -11.79 -33.58
N ASP A 452 14.72 -11.55 -33.01
CA ASP A 452 14.06 -10.25 -33.16
C ASP A 452 14.53 -9.26 -32.09
N PRO A 453 14.98 -8.05 -32.47
CA PRO A 453 15.29 -6.98 -31.53
C PRO A 453 13.99 -6.51 -30.86
N MET A 454 13.68 -7.12 -29.72
CA MET A 454 12.54 -6.73 -28.90
C MET A 454 12.78 -5.30 -28.36
N PRO A 455 11.78 -4.40 -28.38
CA PRO A 455 11.95 -3.04 -27.89
C PRO A 455 12.51 -3.01 -26.46
N PRO A 456 13.41 -2.06 -26.14
CA PRO A 456 13.88 -1.91 -24.78
C PRO A 456 12.70 -1.51 -23.90
N LEU A 457 12.34 -2.37 -22.93
CA LEU A 457 11.32 -2.08 -21.92
C LEU A 457 11.88 -1.05 -20.93
N LEU A 458 12.05 0.19 -21.39
CA LEU A 458 12.63 1.29 -20.61
C LEU A 458 11.71 1.66 -19.45
N ILE A 459 12.32 2.17 -18.38
CA ILE A 459 11.62 2.79 -17.26
C ILE A 459 11.70 4.29 -17.50
N ASP A 460 10.57 4.89 -17.88
CA ASP A 460 10.46 6.33 -18.11
C ASP A 460 10.14 7.08 -16.81
N TYR A 461 9.37 6.45 -15.92
CA TYR A 461 8.95 7.03 -14.65
C TYR A 461 9.15 6.04 -13.50
N ALA A 462 9.78 6.47 -12.41
CA ALA A 462 9.79 5.74 -11.15
C ALA A 462 9.21 6.60 -10.04
N ILE A 463 8.29 6.04 -9.25
CA ILE A 463 7.59 6.76 -8.19
C ILE A 463 8.30 6.49 -6.87
N ARG A 464 8.55 7.56 -6.12
CA ARG A 464 9.21 7.52 -4.82
C ARG A 464 8.41 8.27 -3.76
N PHE A 465 8.58 7.82 -2.52
CA PHE A 465 7.99 8.40 -1.33
C PHE A 465 9.13 8.86 -0.42
N SER A 466 9.37 10.17 -0.35
CA SER A 466 10.50 10.75 0.39
C SER A 466 11.84 10.12 -0.03
N GLY A 467 12.11 10.02 -1.33
CA GLY A 467 13.30 9.39 -1.90
C GLY A 467 13.31 7.85 -1.93
N ALA A 468 12.48 7.17 -1.13
CA ALA A 468 12.38 5.70 -1.12
C ALA A 468 11.54 5.18 -2.30
N PHE A 469 11.98 4.12 -2.98
CA PHE A 469 11.23 3.55 -4.10
C PHE A 469 9.90 2.96 -3.64
N SER A 470 8.81 3.35 -4.30
CA SER A 470 7.45 2.91 -3.96
C SER A 470 7.10 1.51 -4.46
N GLY A 471 7.94 0.91 -5.31
CA GLY A 471 7.60 -0.31 -6.04
C GLY A 471 6.95 -0.07 -7.42
N LEU A 472 6.64 1.18 -7.74
CA LEU A 472 5.99 1.57 -8.99
C LEU A 472 6.98 2.20 -9.97
N ALA A 473 7.13 1.56 -11.11
CA ALA A 473 7.89 2.08 -12.24
C ALA A 473 7.13 1.82 -13.53
N TYR A 474 7.11 2.80 -14.43
CA TYR A 474 6.34 2.79 -15.65
C TYR A 474 7.24 3.07 -16.85
N GLY A 475 6.85 2.55 -18.01
CA GLY A 475 7.41 2.98 -19.27
C GLY A 475 6.34 3.30 -20.31
N LEU A 476 6.77 4.02 -21.35
CA LEU A 476 5.97 4.51 -22.45
C LEU A 476 6.19 3.62 -23.68
N ASP A 477 5.24 2.74 -23.93
CA ASP A 477 5.23 1.89 -25.12
C ASP A 477 4.50 2.58 -26.27
N ASN A 478 4.82 2.20 -27.51
CA ASN A 478 4.04 2.65 -28.68
C ASN A 478 2.64 2.02 -28.63
N ASP A 479 1.60 2.78 -28.95
CA ASP A 479 0.26 2.21 -29.13
C ASP A 479 0.21 1.44 -30.46
N LEU A 480 0.46 0.13 -30.39
CA LEU A 480 0.47 -0.76 -31.57
C LEU A 480 -0.94 -0.97 -32.16
N CYS A 481 -2.00 -0.43 -31.57
CA CYS A 481 -3.35 -0.52 -32.10
C CYS A 481 -3.63 0.46 -33.26
N GLN A 482 -2.64 1.20 -33.76
CA GLN A 482 -2.78 2.14 -34.90
C GLN A 482 -2.27 1.60 -36.24
N THR A 483 -1.90 0.31 -36.35
CA THR A 483 -1.57 -0.33 -37.65
C THR A 483 -2.71 -1.15 -38.20
#